data_AF-A0A6A3SEI4-F1
#
_entry.id   AF-A0A6A3SEI4-F1
#
_cell.length_a   1.000
_cell.length_b   1.000
_cell.length_c   1.000
_cell.angle_alpha   90.00
_cell.angle_beta   90.00
_cell.angle_gamma   90.00
#
_symmetry.space_group_name_H-M   'P 1'
#
loop_
_entity.id
_entity.type
_entity.pdbx_description
1 polymer ?
#
loop_
_entity_poly.entity_id
_entity_poly.type
_entity_poly.pdbx_seq_one_letter_code
_entity_poly.pdbx_strand_id
1 'polypeptide(L)'
;MQSSTNTVFSNNYCSGGHGVSIGSLGGDTVNQSDTVSGLTVSGNTIVNSVNGIRIKTIIGLKGQVSNAKYTNNKLSNVKNAIVIHSDYSKAKGGYTGSPTSDVTIQGMTISGLSGTATNLYDIVTNSNVVSGWTFSGITVSSSNKGSCSGQPSSIAC
;
A
#
# COMPACT_ATOMS: atom_id res chain seq x y z
N MET A 1 8.25 -5.43 2.72
CA MET A 1 9.22 -5.18 3.81
C MET A 1 8.48 -4.91 5.10
N GLN A 2 9.03 -5.34 6.24
CA GLN A 2 8.42 -5.15 7.57
C GLN A 2 9.01 -3.95 8.32
N SER A 3 10.16 -3.43 7.91
CA SER A 3 10.71 -2.17 8.42
C SER A 3 11.67 -1.57 7.41
N SER A 4 11.88 -0.26 7.49
CA SER A 4 12.93 0.47 6.78
C SER A 4 13.03 1.93 7.21
N THR A 5 14.20 2.50 6.96
CA THR A 5 14.44 3.94 7.08
C THR A 5 15.16 4.40 5.82
N ASN A 6 14.63 5.43 5.14
CA ASN A 6 15.23 6.08 3.97
C ASN A 6 15.69 5.10 2.87
N THR A 7 14.87 4.09 2.60
CA THR A 7 15.18 3.05 1.60
C THR A 7 14.65 3.44 0.23
N VAL A 8 15.42 3.12 -0.83
CA VAL A 8 15.01 3.31 -2.23
C VAL A 8 14.90 1.96 -2.92
N PHE A 9 13.77 1.73 -3.60
CA PHE A 9 13.51 0.57 -4.44
C PHE A 9 13.08 1.07 -5.82
N SER A 10 14.02 1.13 -6.76
CA SER A 10 13.77 1.78 -8.05
C SER A 10 14.26 1.01 -9.26
N ASN A 11 13.58 1.21 -10.40
CA ASN A 11 13.93 0.69 -11.72
C ASN A 11 14.02 -0.85 -11.79
N ASN A 12 13.22 -1.54 -10.97
CA ASN A 12 13.18 -3.00 -10.96
C ASN A 12 12.10 -3.53 -11.90
N TYR A 13 12.27 -4.78 -12.32
CA TYR A 13 11.26 -5.57 -13.01
C TYR A 13 10.74 -6.67 -12.08
N CYS A 14 9.48 -6.56 -11.66
CA CYS A 14 8.84 -7.51 -10.76
C CYS A 14 7.77 -8.30 -11.54
N SER A 15 7.87 -9.62 -11.58
CA SER A 15 6.95 -10.48 -12.36
C SER A 15 6.45 -11.67 -11.57
N GLY A 16 5.17 -12.05 -11.76
CA GLY A 16 4.59 -13.29 -11.22
C GLY A 16 4.26 -13.28 -9.72
N GLY A 17 4.52 -12.16 -9.04
CA GLY A 17 4.52 -12.09 -7.57
C GLY A 17 3.30 -11.42 -6.97
N HIS A 18 3.48 -10.90 -5.77
CA HIS A 18 2.43 -10.21 -4.99
C HIS A 18 2.58 -8.69 -4.99
N GLY A 19 3.36 -8.13 -5.93
CA GLY A 19 3.62 -6.69 -6.03
C GLY A 19 4.64 -6.17 -5.02
N VAL A 20 4.79 -4.84 -4.99
CA VAL A 20 5.67 -4.14 -4.06
C VAL A 20 4.89 -3.84 -2.78
N SER A 21 5.25 -4.54 -1.70
CA SER A 21 4.48 -4.53 -0.46
C SER A 21 5.23 -3.93 0.73
N ILE A 22 4.61 -2.98 1.44
CA ILE A 22 4.89 -2.73 2.87
C ILE A 22 4.04 -3.73 3.69
N GLY A 23 4.68 -4.33 4.68
CA GLY A 23 4.07 -5.25 5.63
C GLY A 23 4.20 -6.75 5.29
N SER A 24 3.54 -7.62 6.06
CA SER A 24 2.61 -7.25 7.14
C SER A 24 3.34 -6.55 8.29
N LEU A 25 2.89 -5.34 8.62
CA LEU A 25 3.54 -4.46 9.59
C LEU A 25 2.72 -4.40 10.89
N GLY A 26 3.39 -4.46 12.03
CA GLY A 26 2.78 -4.24 13.34
C GLY A 26 3.41 -5.09 14.44
N GLY A 27 3.56 -4.48 15.61
CA GLY A 27 4.03 -5.09 16.86
C GLY A 27 3.32 -4.52 18.08
N ASP A 28 3.67 -5.01 19.28
CA ASP A 28 3.03 -4.60 20.53
C ASP A 28 3.35 -3.14 20.92
N THR A 29 4.47 -2.63 20.41
CA THR A 29 4.94 -1.25 20.59
C THR A 29 5.43 -0.67 19.27
N VAL A 30 5.52 0.65 19.17
CA VAL A 30 6.16 1.30 18.02
C VAL A 30 7.67 1.34 18.26
N ASN A 31 8.41 0.56 17.47
CA ASN A 31 9.87 0.53 17.49
C ASN A 31 10.41 0.41 16.05
N GLN A 32 11.73 0.27 15.90
CA GLN A 32 12.38 0.24 14.59
C GLN A 32 11.98 -0.96 13.70
N SER A 33 11.65 -2.13 14.27
CA SER A 33 11.16 -3.29 13.49
C SER A 33 9.71 -3.15 13.04
N ASP A 34 8.98 -2.19 13.61
CA ASP A 34 7.58 -1.90 13.31
C ASP A 34 7.40 -0.54 12.63
N THR A 35 8.49 0.00 12.05
CA THR A 35 8.55 1.30 11.40
C THR A 35 9.08 1.21 9.97
N VAL A 36 8.34 1.81 9.04
CA VAL A 36 8.77 2.16 7.69
C VAL A 36 8.71 3.68 7.57
N SER A 37 9.85 4.32 7.32
CA SER A 37 9.94 5.77 7.15
C SER A 37 10.77 6.14 5.93
N GLY A 38 10.27 7.05 5.10
CA GLY A 38 11.00 7.59 3.95
C GLY A 38 11.25 6.59 2.82
N LEU A 39 10.43 5.54 2.69
CA LEU A 39 10.53 4.59 1.58
C LEU A 39 10.22 5.29 0.25
N THR A 40 11.07 5.10 -0.76
CA THR A 40 10.81 5.53 -2.14
C THR A 40 10.79 4.32 -3.07
N VAL A 41 9.66 4.09 -3.72
CA VAL A 41 9.43 3.04 -4.72
C VAL A 41 9.21 3.72 -6.07
N SER A 42 10.22 3.72 -6.95
CA SER A 42 10.18 4.57 -8.15
C SER A 42 10.54 3.87 -9.46
N GLY A 43 9.81 4.13 -10.55
CA GLY A 43 10.20 3.68 -11.89
C GLY A 43 10.17 2.16 -12.09
N ASN A 44 9.52 1.42 -11.20
CA ASN A 44 9.47 -0.04 -11.30
C ASN A 44 8.41 -0.47 -12.33
N THR A 45 8.66 -1.60 -12.99
CA THR A 45 7.67 -2.29 -13.82
C THR A 45 7.19 -3.54 -13.08
N ILE A 46 5.89 -3.59 -12.77
CA ILE A 46 5.25 -4.66 -12.02
C ILE A 46 4.26 -5.37 -12.94
N VAL A 47 4.51 -6.64 -13.24
CA VAL A 47 3.76 -7.37 -14.26
C VAL A 47 3.22 -8.70 -13.73
N ASN A 48 2.12 -9.17 -14.31
CA ASN A 48 1.55 -10.51 -14.05
C ASN A 48 1.48 -10.82 -12.55
N SER A 49 1.07 -9.86 -11.74
CA SER A 49 1.19 -9.89 -10.29
C SER A 49 -0.17 -9.71 -9.63
N VAL A 50 -0.33 -10.25 -8.43
CA VAL A 50 -1.58 -10.11 -7.67
C VAL A 50 -1.84 -8.64 -7.31
N ASN A 51 -0.79 -7.89 -6.97
CA ASN A 51 -0.91 -6.48 -6.64
C ASN A 51 0.14 -5.66 -7.40
N GLY A 52 -0.13 -4.38 -7.62
CA GLY A 52 0.87 -3.38 -7.95
C GLY A 52 1.55 -2.89 -6.67
N ILE A 53 0.95 -1.87 -6.07
CA ILE A 53 1.38 -1.28 -4.79
C ILE A 53 0.52 -1.87 -3.67
N ARG A 54 1.15 -2.31 -2.57
CA ARG A 54 0.42 -2.83 -1.41
C ARG A 54 0.98 -2.32 -0.08
N ILE A 55 0.08 -1.97 0.84
CA ILE A 55 0.37 -1.81 2.26
C ILE A 55 -0.59 -2.69 3.04
N LYS A 56 -0.07 -3.50 3.97
CA LYS A 56 -0.88 -4.34 4.86
C LYS A 56 -0.40 -4.23 6.30
N THR A 57 -1.27 -3.78 7.21
CA THR A 57 -0.96 -3.65 8.63
C THR A 57 -1.81 -4.58 9.48
N ILE A 58 -1.23 -5.06 10.59
CA ILE A 58 -1.78 -6.16 11.37
C ILE A 58 -2.81 -5.64 12.37
N ILE A 59 -3.96 -6.31 12.43
CA ILE A 59 -5.05 -5.98 13.37
C ILE A 59 -4.58 -5.94 14.83
N GLY A 60 -5.04 -4.94 15.59
CA GLY A 60 -4.73 -4.76 17.01
C GLY A 60 -3.27 -4.42 17.35
N LEU A 61 -2.39 -4.34 16.35
CA LEU A 61 -0.98 -4.03 16.53
C LEU A 61 -0.66 -2.58 16.13
N LYS A 62 0.44 -2.08 16.68
CA LYS A 62 0.94 -0.71 16.53
C LYS A 62 2.16 -0.67 15.63
N GLY A 63 2.44 0.49 15.06
CA GLY A 63 3.59 0.72 14.19
C GLY A 63 3.45 2.02 13.42
N GLN A 64 4.36 2.23 12.48
CA GLN A 64 4.37 3.46 11.69
C GLN A 64 4.80 3.22 10.24
N VAL A 65 4.01 3.74 9.30
CA VAL A 65 4.40 4.02 7.93
C VAL A 65 4.36 5.53 7.75
N SER A 66 5.51 6.15 7.45
CA SER A 66 5.59 7.59 7.23
C SER A 66 6.35 7.92 5.96
N ASN A 67 5.86 8.90 5.21
CA ASN A 67 6.55 9.46 4.03
C ASN A 67 6.92 8.40 2.97
N ALA A 68 6.06 7.39 2.78
CA ALA A 68 6.21 6.40 1.72
C ALA A 68 5.80 7.01 0.37
N LYS A 69 6.68 6.93 -0.62
CA LYS A 69 6.49 7.52 -1.95
C LYS A 69 6.54 6.42 -3.00
N TYR A 70 5.48 6.32 -3.79
CA TYR A 70 5.39 5.44 -4.95
C TYR A 70 5.27 6.31 -6.21
N THR A 71 6.35 6.44 -6.96
CA THR A 71 6.44 7.41 -8.06
C THR A 71 6.74 6.75 -9.40
N ASN A 72 5.97 7.08 -10.45
CA ASN A 72 6.24 6.65 -11.83
C ASN A 72 6.37 5.13 -12.01
N ASN A 73 5.64 4.33 -11.24
CA ASN A 73 5.62 2.88 -11.41
C ASN A 73 4.64 2.49 -12.53
N LYS A 74 4.98 1.44 -13.28
CA LYS A 74 4.18 0.92 -14.39
C LYS A 74 3.65 -0.47 -14.07
N LEU A 75 2.35 -0.66 -14.30
CA LEU A 75 1.65 -1.92 -14.09
C LEU A 75 1.34 -2.60 -15.43
N SER A 76 1.39 -3.93 -15.48
CA SER A 76 0.89 -4.67 -16.64
C SER A 76 0.26 -5.97 -16.20
N ASN A 77 -1.03 -6.15 -16.51
CA ASN A 77 -1.76 -7.37 -16.17
C ASN A 77 -1.66 -7.70 -14.66
N VAL A 78 -1.93 -6.71 -13.80
CA VAL A 78 -2.01 -6.92 -12.36
C VAL A 78 -3.46 -7.03 -11.90
N LYS A 79 -3.73 -7.83 -10.86
CA LYS A 79 -5.12 -7.96 -10.37
C LYS A 79 -5.57 -6.69 -9.64
N ASN A 80 -4.81 -6.21 -8.66
CA ASN A 80 -5.15 -5.00 -7.89
C ASN A 80 -4.05 -3.94 -8.03
N ALA A 81 -4.35 -2.74 -8.53
CA ALA A 81 -3.33 -1.71 -8.74
C ALA A 81 -2.84 -1.11 -7.41
N ILE A 82 -3.75 -0.67 -6.56
CA ILE A 82 -3.46 -0.05 -5.25
C ILE A 82 -4.23 -0.81 -4.17
N VAL A 83 -3.50 -1.41 -3.23
CA VAL A 83 -4.07 -2.17 -2.11
C VAL A 83 -3.58 -1.57 -0.79
N ILE A 84 -4.48 -1.10 0.06
CA ILE A 84 -4.10 -0.56 1.38
C ILE A 84 -5.06 -1.07 2.44
N HIS A 85 -4.56 -1.94 3.30
CA HIS A 85 -5.37 -2.67 4.27
C HIS A 85 -4.81 -2.51 5.67
N SER A 86 -5.66 -2.15 6.62
CA SER A 86 -5.32 -2.14 8.04
C SER A 86 -6.09 -3.19 8.84
N ASP A 87 -6.46 -4.27 8.16
CA ASP A 87 -7.26 -5.39 8.66
C ASP A 87 -6.58 -6.76 8.42
N TYR A 88 -5.26 -6.79 8.24
CA TYR A 88 -4.54 -8.03 7.98
C TYR A 88 -4.40 -8.88 9.25
N SER A 89 -4.82 -10.14 9.19
CA SER A 89 -4.61 -11.13 10.25
C SER A 89 -3.50 -12.09 9.87
N LYS A 90 -2.43 -12.14 10.68
CA LYS A 90 -1.35 -13.16 10.52
C LYS A 90 -1.89 -14.58 10.71
N ALA A 91 -2.80 -14.79 11.66
CA ALA A 91 -3.40 -16.10 11.93
C ALA A 91 -4.26 -16.61 10.77
N LYS A 92 -5.04 -15.74 10.14
CA LYS A 92 -5.84 -16.08 8.94
C LYS A 92 -5.00 -16.13 7.66
N GLY A 93 -3.85 -15.44 7.64
CA GLY A 93 -3.08 -15.18 6.43
C GLY A 93 -3.76 -14.23 5.44
N GLY A 94 -4.72 -13.41 5.89
CA GLY A 94 -5.55 -12.59 5.00
C GLY A 94 -6.33 -11.49 5.72
N TYR A 95 -7.19 -10.81 4.96
CA TYR A 95 -7.98 -9.67 5.44
C TYR A 95 -9.24 -10.12 6.19
N THR A 96 -9.58 -9.41 7.26
CA THR A 96 -10.73 -9.74 8.12
C THR A 96 -12.00 -8.99 7.73
N GLY A 97 -11.88 -7.87 7.01
CA GLY A 97 -12.96 -6.91 6.76
C GLY A 97 -13.12 -5.87 7.87
N SER A 98 -12.39 -6.01 8.99
CA SER A 98 -12.48 -5.14 10.16
C SER A 98 -11.13 -4.44 10.39
N PRO A 99 -10.97 -3.19 9.94
CA PRO A 99 -9.69 -2.49 10.03
C PRO A 99 -9.44 -1.98 11.46
N THR A 100 -8.82 -2.81 12.29
CA THR A 100 -8.52 -2.50 13.70
C THR A 100 -7.02 -2.38 13.99
N SER A 101 -6.17 -2.32 12.97
CA SER A 101 -4.76 -2.01 13.17
C SER A 101 -4.59 -0.58 13.68
N ASP A 102 -3.67 -0.41 14.63
CA ASP A 102 -3.25 0.88 15.19
C ASP A 102 -1.93 1.37 14.55
N VAL A 103 -1.50 0.73 13.46
CA VAL A 103 -0.35 1.18 12.67
C VAL A 103 -0.72 2.47 11.93
N THR A 104 -0.01 3.54 12.22
CA THR A 104 -0.22 4.82 11.53
C THR A 104 0.30 4.77 10.09
N ILE A 105 -0.44 5.33 9.13
CA ILE A 105 -0.02 5.45 7.74
C ILE A 105 -0.17 6.91 7.31
N GLN A 106 0.94 7.65 7.33
CA GLN A 106 0.93 9.10 7.21
C GLN A 106 1.84 9.61 6.10
N GLY A 107 1.43 10.68 5.41
CA GLY A 107 2.28 11.36 4.43
C GLY A 107 2.60 10.51 3.19
N MET A 108 1.73 9.56 2.83
CA MET A 108 1.95 8.68 1.68
C MET A 108 1.67 9.41 0.36
N THR A 109 2.52 9.20 -0.63
CA THR A 109 2.32 9.70 -2.00
C THR A 109 2.27 8.54 -2.99
N ILE A 110 1.25 8.51 -3.85
CA ILE A 110 1.23 7.69 -5.06
C ILE A 110 1.08 8.63 -6.24
N SER A 111 2.10 8.72 -7.09
CA SER A 111 2.09 9.64 -8.23
C SER A 111 2.57 8.99 -9.51
N GLY A 112 1.89 9.25 -10.62
CA GLY A 112 2.30 8.76 -11.95
C GLY A 112 2.18 7.24 -12.11
N LEU A 113 1.26 6.60 -11.38
CA LEU A 113 0.98 5.18 -11.55
C LEU A 113 0.21 4.95 -12.85
N SER A 114 0.75 4.14 -13.74
CA SER A 114 0.18 3.93 -15.08
C SER A 114 0.15 2.44 -15.45
N GLY A 115 -0.59 2.09 -16.51
CA GLY A 115 -0.60 0.74 -17.06
C GLY A 115 -1.95 0.03 -16.97
N THR A 116 -1.98 -1.28 -16.76
CA THR A 116 -3.23 -2.07 -16.74
C THR A 116 -3.42 -2.87 -15.47
N ALA A 117 -4.67 -2.90 -14.97
CA ALA A 117 -5.07 -3.72 -13.84
C ALA A 117 -6.52 -4.23 -13.98
N THR A 118 -6.93 -5.20 -13.17
CA THR A 118 -8.36 -5.53 -13.04
C THR A 118 -9.09 -4.54 -12.13
N ASN A 119 -8.59 -4.32 -10.92
CA ASN A 119 -9.15 -3.41 -9.94
C ASN A 119 -8.19 -2.23 -9.69
N LEU A 120 -8.70 -1.00 -9.73
CA LEU A 120 -7.90 0.18 -9.43
C LEU A 120 -7.63 0.32 -7.93
N TYR A 121 -8.68 0.28 -7.10
CA TYR A 121 -8.58 0.44 -5.66
C TYR A 121 -9.12 -0.77 -4.88
N ASP A 122 -8.37 -1.17 -3.85
CA ASP A 122 -8.79 -2.10 -2.80
C ASP A 122 -8.28 -1.54 -1.46
N ILE A 123 -9.05 -0.61 -0.88
CA ILE A 123 -8.62 0.14 0.31
C ILE A 123 -9.63 -0.08 1.44
N VAL A 124 -9.15 -0.64 2.55
CA VAL A 124 -9.92 -0.84 3.79
C VAL A 124 -9.05 -0.48 4.98
N THR A 125 -9.27 0.69 5.56
CA THR A 125 -8.39 1.26 6.60
C THR A 125 -9.13 1.76 7.82
N ASN A 126 -8.43 1.80 8.94
CA ASN A 126 -8.86 2.43 10.17
C ASN A 126 -8.72 3.94 9.97
N SER A 127 -9.83 4.64 9.86
CA SER A 127 -9.84 6.08 9.55
C SER A 127 -9.13 6.94 10.60
N ASN A 128 -8.94 6.42 11.82
CA ASN A 128 -8.27 7.13 12.90
C ASN A 128 -6.73 7.17 12.77
N VAL A 129 -6.13 6.32 11.92
CA VAL A 129 -4.68 6.16 11.86
C VAL A 129 -4.07 6.52 10.50
N VAL A 130 -4.89 7.01 9.56
CA VAL A 130 -4.46 7.39 8.21
C VAL A 130 -4.62 8.88 7.98
N SER A 131 -3.60 9.53 7.43
CA SER A 131 -3.66 10.98 7.14
C SER A 131 -2.61 11.44 6.12
N GLY A 132 -2.85 12.59 5.49
CA GLY A 132 -1.86 13.24 4.61
C GLY A 132 -1.51 12.44 3.36
N TRP A 133 -2.45 11.67 2.81
CA TRP A 133 -2.22 10.95 1.56
C TRP A 133 -2.42 11.86 0.35
N THR A 134 -1.61 11.66 -0.68
CA THR A 134 -1.71 12.37 -1.97
C THR A 134 -1.65 11.37 -3.12
N PHE A 135 -2.73 11.26 -3.90
CA PHE A 135 -2.78 10.50 -5.14
C PHE A 135 -2.87 11.44 -6.34
N SER A 136 -1.99 11.28 -7.33
CA SER A 136 -1.97 12.15 -8.51
C SER A 136 -1.47 11.42 -9.76
N GLY A 137 -1.98 11.78 -10.94
CA GLY A 137 -1.52 11.18 -12.20
C GLY A 137 -1.70 9.66 -12.24
N ILE A 138 -2.81 9.15 -11.68
CA ILE A 138 -3.17 7.74 -11.75
C ILE A 138 -3.86 7.50 -13.08
N THR A 139 -3.16 6.88 -14.03
CA THR A 139 -3.61 6.62 -15.41
C THR A 139 -3.67 5.12 -15.71
N VAL A 140 -3.96 4.32 -14.69
CA VAL A 140 -4.14 2.87 -14.83
C VAL A 140 -5.48 2.60 -15.52
N SER A 141 -5.44 1.90 -16.65
CA SER A 141 -6.62 1.33 -17.29
C SER A 141 -7.08 0.11 -16.50
N SER A 142 -8.20 0.25 -15.79
CA SER A 142 -8.78 -0.79 -14.93
C SER A 142 -10.16 -1.22 -15.40
N SER A 143 -10.47 -2.51 -15.35
CA SER A 143 -11.82 -3.01 -15.62
C SER A 143 -12.82 -2.60 -14.55
N ASN A 144 -12.38 -2.49 -13.29
CA ASN A 144 -13.18 -2.08 -12.15
C ASN A 144 -12.48 -0.94 -11.41
N LYS A 145 -13.24 0.09 -11.03
CA LYS A 145 -12.74 1.16 -10.15
C LYS A 145 -12.38 0.63 -8.76
N GLY A 146 -13.09 -0.39 -8.27
CA GLY A 146 -12.89 -0.94 -6.93
C GLY A 146 -13.52 -0.05 -5.84
N SER A 147 -13.07 -0.19 -4.60
CA SER A 147 -13.65 0.50 -3.45
C SER A 147 -12.60 1.02 -2.48
N CYS A 148 -13.00 2.04 -1.72
CA CYS A 148 -12.20 2.62 -0.66
C CYS A 148 -13.07 2.86 0.58
N SER A 149 -12.57 2.42 1.73
CA SER A 149 -13.16 2.64 3.03
C SER A 149 -12.09 3.08 4.04
N GLY A 150 -12.40 4.13 4.79
CA GLY A 150 -11.55 4.68 5.85
C GLY A 150 -10.33 5.49 5.39
N GLN A 151 -10.12 5.67 4.09
CA GLN A 151 -9.08 6.53 3.54
C GLN A 151 -9.23 7.99 4.01
N PRO A 152 -8.15 8.81 3.98
CA PRO A 152 -8.26 10.24 4.20
C PRO A 152 -9.23 10.90 3.21
N SER A 153 -9.98 11.92 3.65
CA SER A 153 -10.98 12.63 2.83
C SER A 153 -10.39 13.33 1.60
N SER A 154 -9.08 13.56 1.57
CA SER A 154 -8.36 14.09 0.41
C SER A 154 -8.26 13.10 -0.76
N ILE A 155 -8.55 11.82 -0.54
CA ILE A 155 -8.44 10.77 -1.55
C ILE A 155 -9.80 10.47 -2.16
N ALA A 156 -9.94 10.86 -3.43
CA ALA A 156 -11.05 10.44 -4.26
C ALA A 156 -10.73 9.08 -4.89
N CYS A 157 -11.50 8.09 -4.45
CA CYS A 157 -11.79 6.91 -5.24
C CYS A 157 -13.04 7.26 -6.04
#